data_AF-A0A6L4ADA2-F1
#
_entry.id   AF-A0A6L4ADA2-F1
#
_cell.length_a   1.000
_cell.length_b   1.000
_cell.length_c   1.000
_cell.angle_alpha   90.00
_cell.angle_beta   90.00
_cell.angle_gamma   90.00
#
_symmetry.space_group_name_H-M   'P 1'
#
loop_
_entity.id
_entity.type
_entity.pdbx_description
1 polymer ?
#
loop_
_entity_poly.entity_id
_entity_poly.type
_entity_poly.pdbx_seq_one_letter_code
_entity_poly.pdbx_strand_id
1 'polypeptide(L)'
;MEVILASVGGQPVNEMQTSGISTFINIAQPEESLRDAAGRLGHVSVRPDTDGYLREVPLIIQEVGQPPIPILGLASFLSYQRLDEATVRYEDEELRYYIDPNGTKYTVIRQLPTDDFPRMLVYFFGLPSHPDDADSTFATYSYIDVLDGKVPSEAFADKIVLIGVLDADTQPDQFPVPITSADNQMYGVEIHANVIETIFQAERSETRSKNLKLPLVQQSEREQYLFVIAFAMLSGILLSFVRWYIGLIAVLFAYGVFYFVYAYVALIQWGVLTELFFPGMALVLVFIGTVISNYVFEERRRAEINDLFSRYVSTDIAQKILESYDRGELELGGEEREVTVMFADVRGFTTLSEGLPPQEVVRMLNLFLERMNEIVLKHGGAINKYIGDNLMAFWNAPYFQEDHAWKATQAALEMLGAIEDINAQQQFKSPVQFGIGINTGIVVVGNIGSQQRLEYTPIGDTVNVASRLSGVAEGGACLVGPGTYIYLAERLQPSRQLQVRLKGKAQELGVYEFRPQT
;
A
#
# COMPACT_ATOMS: atom_id res chain seq x y z
N MET A 1 16.25 55.14 -32.47
CA MET A 1 16.18 54.57 -31.10
C MET A 1 14.71 54.35 -30.84
N GLU A 2 14.30 53.11 -30.69
CA GLU A 2 12.90 52.79 -30.39
C GLU A 2 12.74 52.71 -28.88
N VAL A 3 11.70 53.36 -28.36
CA VAL A 3 11.42 53.40 -26.92
C VAL A 3 10.25 52.47 -26.64
N ILE A 4 10.43 51.60 -25.65
CA ILE A 4 9.40 50.67 -25.18
C ILE A 4 9.01 51.11 -23.78
N LEU A 5 7.72 51.30 -23.55
CA LEU A 5 7.21 51.72 -22.25
C LEU A 5 6.59 50.56 -21.48
N ALA A 6 6.85 50.56 -20.18
CA ALA A 6 6.34 49.57 -19.25
C ALA A 6 4.85 49.78 -18.95
N SER A 7 4.07 48.71 -18.97
CA SER A 7 2.70 48.66 -18.42
C SER A 7 2.62 47.70 -17.24
N VAL A 8 1.67 47.91 -16.33
CA VAL A 8 1.55 47.10 -15.10
C VAL A 8 0.13 46.56 -14.98
N GLY A 9 -0.03 45.25 -14.88
CA GLY A 9 -1.31 44.62 -14.58
C GLY A 9 -1.88 45.09 -13.24
N GLY A 10 -3.15 45.50 -13.23
CA GLY A 10 -3.88 45.92 -12.04
C GLY A 10 -4.47 44.73 -11.28
N GLN A 11 -5.80 44.70 -11.12
CA GLN A 11 -6.45 43.56 -10.46
C GLN A 11 -6.66 42.38 -11.42
N PRO A 12 -6.21 41.16 -11.06
CA PRO A 12 -6.45 39.97 -11.86
C PRO A 12 -7.94 39.60 -11.84
N VAL A 13 -8.45 39.10 -12.97
CA VAL A 13 -9.81 38.54 -13.04
C VAL A 13 -9.81 37.19 -12.31
N ASN A 14 -10.66 37.04 -11.29
CA ASN A 14 -10.76 35.82 -10.49
C ASN A 14 -11.53 34.66 -11.18
N GLU A 15 -11.98 34.86 -12.42
CA GLU A 15 -12.77 33.87 -13.17
C GLU A 15 -11.86 32.91 -13.97
N MET A 16 -12.23 31.63 -13.91
CA MET A 16 -11.54 30.49 -14.51
C MET A 16 -10.97 30.77 -15.91
N GLN A 17 -9.64 30.60 -15.98
CA GLN A 17 -8.84 30.04 -17.08
C GLN A 17 -9.66 29.52 -18.28
N THR A 18 -10.14 30.40 -19.14
CA THR A 18 -10.80 30.00 -20.40
C THR A 18 -9.87 30.12 -21.61
N SER A 19 -8.73 30.79 -21.47
CA SER A 19 -7.75 31.00 -22.56
C SER A 19 -6.28 30.75 -22.18
N GLY A 20 -5.97 30.31 -20.95
CA GLY A 20 -4.58 30.14 -20.47
C GLY A 20 -3.81 31.45 -20.21
N ILE A 21 -4.27 32.59 -20.74
CA ILE A 21 -3.59 33.88 -20.61
C ILE A 21 -3.97 34.58 -19.29
N SER A 22 -2.97 35.15 -18.60
CA SER A 22 -3.20 35.99 -17.41
C SER A 22 -4.02 37.23 -17.77
N THR A 23 -5.29 37.23 -17.36
CA THR A 23 -6.27 38.27 -17.71
C THR A 23 -6.52 39.23 -16.54
N PHE A 24 -6.46 40.53 -16.82
CA PHE A 24 -6.63 41.60 -15.83
C PHE A 24 -7.88 42.43 -16.15
N ILE A 25 -8.53 42.94 -15.09
CA ILE A 25 -9.68 43.84 -15.21
C ILE A 25 -9.24 45.19 -15.82
N ASN A 26 -8.02 45.61 -15.51
CA ASN A 26 -7.40 46.84 -16.01
C ASN A 26 -5.88 46.67 -15.99
N ILE A 27 -5.19 47.15 -17.03
CA ILE A 27 -3.73 47.28 -17.06
C ILE A 27 -3.39 48.77 -16.98
N ALA A 28 -2.60 49.17 -15.99
CA ALA A 28 -2.08 50.52 -15.88
C ALA A 28 -1.17 50.82 -17.08
N GLN A 29 -1.59 51.77 -17.90
CA GLN A 29 -0.88 52.21 -19.09
C GLN A 29 -0.03 53.46 -18.80
N PRO A 30 1.07 53.67 -19.54
CA PRO A 30 1.78 54.95 -19.55
C PRO A 30 0.86 56.12 -19.91
N GLU A 31 1.29 57.32 -19.52
CA GLU A 31 0.62 58.57 -19.89
C GLU A 31 0.49 58.68 -21.42
N GLU A 32 -0.65 59.19 -21.90
CA GLU A 32 -1.08 59.09 -23.30
C GLU A 32 -0.06 59.72 -24.27
N SER A 33 0.52 60.86 -23.91
CA SER A 33 1.52 61.54 -24.76
C SER A 33 2.81 60.74 -24.91
N LEU A 34 3.20 59.99 -23.87
CA LEU A 34 4.36 59.09 -23.90
C LEU A 34 4.04 57.78 -24.64
N ARG A 35 2.84 57.23 -24.43
CA ARG A 35 2.39 56.00 -25.07
C ARG A 35 2.35 56.13 -26.59
N ASP A 36 1.81 57.23 -27.10
CA ASP A 36 1.69 57.47 -28.55
C ASP A 36 3.04 57.70 -29.23
N ALA A 37 4.07 58.08 -28.46
CA ALA A 37 5.44 58.25 -28.92
C ALA A 37 6.30 56.97 -28.79
N ALA A 38 5.81 55.96 -28.07
CA ALA A 38 6.52 54.69 -27.89
C ALA A 38 6.37 53.80 -29.12
N GLY A 39 7.42 53.06 -29.46
CA GLY A 39 7.36 52.06 -30.55
C GLY A 39 6.52 50.84 -30.16
N ARG A 40 6.54 50.48 -28.86
CA ARG A 40 5.81 49.33 -28.33
C ARG A 40 5.53 49.45 -26.83
N LEU A 41 4.54 48.70 -26.37
CA LEU A 41 4.26 48.50 -24.94
C LEU A 41 4.73 47.11 -24.51
N GLY A 42 5.30 47.02 -23.31
CA GLY A 42 5.65 45.75 -22.68
C GLY A 42 5.26 45.74 -21.21
N HIS A 43 4.67 44.66 -20.71
CA HIS A 43 4.30 44.60 -19.30
C HIS A 43 5.50 44.24 -18.41
N VAL A 44 5.48 44.72 -17.17
CA VAL A 44 6.49 44.37 -16.14
C VAL A 44 5.91 43.51 -15.02
N SER A 45 4.67 43.08 -15.15
CA SER A 45 4.02 42.20 -14.16
C SER A 45 4.71 40.85 -14.07
N VAL A 46 5.28 40.57 -12.90
CA VAL A 46 5.80 39.27 -12.50
C VAL A 46 4.99 38.73 -11.31
N ARG A 47 4.93 37.42 -11.17
CA ARG A 47 4.22 36.77 -10.06
C ARG A 47 5.10 35.65 -9.51
N PRO A 48 5.57 35.76 -8.25
CA PRO A 48 6.29 34.67 -7.62
C PRO A 48 5.45 33.41 -7.48
N ASP A 49 6.12 32.27 -7.40
CA ASP A 49 5.54 30.97 -7.15
C ASP A 49 4.93 30.88 -5.74
N THR A 50 4.28 29.77 -5.42
CA THR A 50 3.65 29.54 -4.11
C THR A 50 4.63 29.55 -2.93
N ASP A 51 5.92 29.28 -3.18
CA ASP A 51 6.99 29.36 -2.19
C ASP A 51 7.65 30.75 -2.10
N GLY A 52 7.14 31.71 -2.87
CA GLY A 52 7.59 33.09 -2.88
C GLY A 52 8.75 33.39 -3.83
N TYR A 53 9.36 32.40 -4.47
CA TYR A 53 10.44 32.60 -5.44
C TYR A 53 9.90 32.80 -6.86
N LEU A 54 10.56 33.65 -7.64
CA LEU A 54 10.23 33.87 -9.05
C LEU A 54 11.07 32.94 -9.95
N ARG A 55 10.43 31.96 -10.59
CA ARG A 55 11.06 31.05 -11.56
C ARG A 55 10.53 31.24 -12.98
N GLU A 56 9.27 31.59 -13.07
CA GLU A 56 8.55 31.73 -14.33
C GLU A 56 8.01 33.15 -14.48
N VAL A 57 7.94 33.61 -15.73
CA VAL A 57 7.29 34.88 -16.06
C VAL A 57 6.20 34.68 -17.10
N PRO A 58 5.06 35.37 -16.97
CA PRO A 58 4.07 35.36 -18.04
C PRO A 58 4.64 36.10 -19.25
N LEU A 59 4.66 35.46 -20.42
CA LEU A 59 5.15 36.09 -21.65
C LEU A 59 4.16 37.10 -22.22
N ILE A 60 2.87 36.93 -21.92
CA ILE A 60 1.79 37.83 -22.30
C ILE A 60 0.79 37.99 -21.16
N ILE A 61 0.22 39.19 -21.06
CA ILE A 61 -0.97 39.48 -20.26
C ILE A 61 -2.02 40.13 -21.13
N GLN A 62 -3.29 40.02 -20.74
CA GLN A 62 -4.39 40.59 -21.51
C GLN A 62 -5.35 41.37 -20.62
N GLU A 63 -5.76 42.55 -21.06
CA GLU A 63 -6.91 43.24 -20.49
C GLU A 63 -8.18 42.79 -21.22
N VAL A 64 -9.28 42.62 -20.49
CA VAL A 64 -10.54 42.12 -21.06
C VAL A 64 -10.97 42.97 -22.26
N GLY A 65 -11.06 42.36 -23.44
CA GLY A 65 -11.47 43.02 -24.69
C GLY A 65 -10.37 43.79 -25.43
N GLN A 66 -9.12 43.75 -24.95
CA GLN A 66 -7.95 44.37 -25.58
C GLN A 66 -6.98 43.30 -26.13
N PRO A 67 -6.07 43.65 -27.06
CA PRO A 67 -5.03 42.73 -27.51
C PRO A 67 -4.05 42.36 -26.38
N PRO A 68 -3.42 41.17 -26.43
CA PRO A 68 -2.42 40.77 -25.45
C PRO A 68 -1.18 41.66 -25.54
N ILE A 69 -0.62 42.01 -24.38
CA ILE A 69 0.62 42.79 -24.24
C ILE A 69 1.74 41.81 -23.88
N PRO A 70 2.88 41.80 -24.60
CA PRO A 70 4.02 40.96 -24.27
C PRO A 70 4.79 41.48 -23.06
N ILE A 71 5.54 40.62 -22.37
CA ILE A 71 6.44 41.04 -21.29
C ILE A 71 7.52 41.99 -21.84
N LEU A 72 7.97 42.94 -21.04
CA LEU A 72 8.95 43.96 -21.44
C LEU A 72 10.16 43.35 -22.14
N GLY A 73 10.69 42.23 -21.61
CA GLY A 73 11.83 41.54 -22.23
C GLY A 73 11.53 41.00 -23.63
N LEU A 74 10.34 40.42 -23.85
CA LEU A 74 9.90 39.95 -25.16
C LEU A 74 9.64 41.12 -26.12
N ALA A 75 9.05 42.21 -25.63
CA ALA A 75 8.87 43.44 -26.40
C ALA A 75 10.22 44.00 -26.87
N SER A 76 11.20 44.09 -25.96
CA SER A 76 12.57 44.55 -26.27
C SER A 76 13.28 43.66 -27.27
N PHE A 77 13.14 42.34 -27.13
CA PHE A 77 13.69 41.38 -28.09
C PHE A 77 13.10 41.59 -29.49
N LEU A 78 11.79 41.77 -29.60
CA LEU A 78 11.11 41.95 -30.89
C LEU A 78 11.51 43.25 -31.59
N SER A 79 11.58 44.36 -30.87
CA SER A 79 12.05 45.64 -31.43
C SER A 79 13.54 45.56 -31.83
N TYR A 80 14.38 44.89 -31.04
CA TYR A 80 15.78 44.67 -31.40
C TYR A 80 15.94 43.88 -32.71
N GLN A 81 15.09 42.87 -32.93
CA GLN A 81 15.03 42.08 -34.17
C GLN A 81 14.31 42.81 -35.33
N ARG A 82 13.82 44.05 -35.13
CA ARG A 82 13.05 44.84 -36.09
C ARG A 82 11.75 44.16 -36.54
N LEU A 83 11.05 43.55 -35.59
CA LEU A 83 9.77 42.86 -35.78
C LEU A 83 8.62 43.68 -35.20
N ASP A 84 8.57 44.96 -35.54
CA ASP A 84 7.71 45.96 -34.89
C ASP A 84 6.22 45.80 -35.24
N GLU A 85 5.91 45.18 -36.38
CA GLU A 85 4.55 44.82 -36.80
C GLU A 85 4.11 43.42 -36.31
N ALA A 86 5.00 42.68 -35.63
CA ALA A 86 4.68 41.32 -35.19
C ALA A 86 3.68 41.34 -34.03
N THR A 87 2.53 40.71 -34.24
CA THR A 87 1.56 40.42 -33.17
C THR A 87 1.87 39.07 -32.54
N VAL A 88 1.77 39.02 -31.21
CA VAL A 88 1.96 37.80 -30.43
C VAL A 88 0.60 37.15 -30.20
N ARG A 89 0.45 35.87 -30.51
CA ARG A 89 -0.73 35.09 -30.11
C ARG A 89 -0.30 33.78 -29.50
N TYR A 90 -1.10 33.31 -28.56
CA TYR A 90 -0.95 32.01 -27.93
C TYR A 90 -1.93 31.04 -28.57
N GLU A 91 -1.41 30.03 -29.27
CA GLU A 91 -2.19 29.04 -30.03
C GLU A 91 -1.49 27.68 -29.93
N ASP A 92 -2.24 26.61 -29.64
CA ASP A 92 -1.72 25.23 -29.50
C ASP A 92 -0.58 25.08 -28.46
N GLU A 93 -0.68 25.70 -27.29
CA GLU A 93 0.36 25.67 -26.22
C GLU A 93 1.70 26.31 -26.61
N GLU A 94 1.73 27.03 -27.74
CA GLU A 94 2.91 27.74 -28.22
C GLU A 94 2.64 29.23 -28.38
N LEU A 95 3.65 30.03 -28.05
CA LEU A 95 3.61 31.45 -28.36
C LEU A 95 4.13 31.67 -29.79
N ARG A 96 3.25 32.11 -30.69
CA ARG A 96 3.56 32.32 -32.11
C ARG A 96 3.60 33.80 -32.44
N TYR A 97 4.60 34.18 -33.23
CA TYR A 97 4.72 35.54 -33.77
C TYR A 97 4.15 35.59 -35.17
N TYR A 98 3.25 36.55 -35.39
CA TYR A 98 2.57 36.75 -36.66
C TYR A 98 2.91 38.11 -37.24
N ILE A 99 3.46 38.15 -38.45
CA ILE A 99 3.46 39.35 -39.29
C ILE A 99 2.42 39.15 -40.39
N ASP A 100 1.63 40.19 -40.64
CA ASP A 100 0.72 40.26 -41.78
C ASP A 100 1.23 41.29 -42.80
N PRO A 101 2.15 40.91 -43.69
CA PRO A 101 2.80 41.86 -44.58
C PRO A 101 1.86 42.49 -45.63
N ASN A 102 0.60 42.01 -45.76
CA ASN A 102 -0.38 42.50 -46.74
C ASN A 102 -1.83 42.62 -46.19
N GLY A 103 -2.06 42.56 -44.88
CA GLY A 103 -3.39 42.70 -44.27
C GLY A 103 -4.38 41.56 -44.57
N THR A 104 -3.91 40.39 -45.01
CA THR A 104 -4.76 39.28 -45.46
C THR A 104 -4.29 37.88 -45.06
N LYS A 105 -3.02 37.70 -44.68
CA LYS A 105 -2.49 36.36 -44.35
C LYS A 105 -1.34 36.46 -43.35
N TYR A 106 -1.61 35.99 -42.14
CA TYR A 106 -0.60 35.88 -41.09
C TYR A 106 0.42 34.78 -41.41
N THR A 107 1.70 35.08 -41.23
CA THR A 107 2.79 34.09 -41.33
C THR A 107 3.42 33.90 -39.95
N VAL A 108 3.49 32.65 -39.47
CA VAL A 108 4.23 32.31 -38.24
C VAL A 108 5.72 32.45 -38.52
N ILE A 109 6.40 33.28 -37.75
CA ILE A 109 7.84 33.55 -37.96
C ILE A 109 8.72 32.77 -36.98
N ARG A 110 8.21 32.51 -35.77
CA ARG A 110 8.89 31.78 -34.69
C ARG A 110 7.87 31.20 -33.70
N GLN A 111 8.33 30.24 -32.90
CA GLN A 111 7.61 29.62 -31.78
C GLN A 111 8.49 29.73 -30.53
N LEU A 112 7.92 30.17 -29.41
CA LEU A 112 8.52 29.98 -28.09
C LEU A 112 7.72 28.87 -27.40
N PRO A 113 8.37 27.79 -26.94
CA PRO A 113 7.69 26.76 -26.18
C PRO A 113 7.28 27.37 -24.83
N THR A 114 6.01 27.20 -24.47
CA THR A 114 5.40 27.70 -23.25
C THR A 114 4.70 26.57 -22.52
N ASP A 115 4.40 26.78 -21.25
CA ASP A 115 3.48 25.89 -20.52
C ASP A 115 2.01 26.16 -20.92
N ASP A 116 1.05 25.49 -20.26
CA ASP A 116 -0.39 25.67 -20.46
C ASP A 116 -0.88 27.14 -20.22
N PHE A 117 -0.03 28.03 -19.64
CA PHE A 117 -0.37 29.37 -19.15
C PHE A 117 0.51 30.52 -19.71
N PRO A 118 0.81 30.52 -21.01
CA PRO A 118 1.95 31.21 -21.68
C PRO A 118 3.09 31.72 -20.78
N ARG A 119 3.59 30.88 -19.86
CA ARG A 119 4.75 31.21 -19.02
C ARG A 119 6.02 30.62 -19.60
N MET A 120 7.13 31.26 -19.25
CA MET A 120 8.48 30.82 -19.60
C MET A 120 9.35 30.77 -18.36
N LEU A 121 10.09 29.67 -18.21
CA LEU A 121 11.12 29.55 -17.18
C LEU A 121 12.30 30.49 -17.49
N VAL A 122 12.70 31.28 -16.49
CA VAL A 122 13.78 32.27 -16.63
C VAL A 122 15.09 31.68 -16.16
N TYR A 123 16.13 31.77 -17.00
CA TYR A 123 17.49 31.47 -16.60
C TYR A 123 18.12 32.72 -15.99
N PHE A 124 18.52 32.61 -14.72
CA PHE A 124 19.21 33.69 -14.03
C PHE A 124 20.72 33.53 -14.20
N PHE A 125 21.35 34.43 -14.95
CA PHE A 125 22.71 34.27 -15.46
C PHE A 125 23.82 34.70 -14.47
N GLY A 126 23.45 35.25 -13.31
CA GLY A 126 24.37 35.57 -12.24
C GLY A 126 23.68 36.25 -11.07
N LEU A 127 24.44 36.53 -10.01
CA LEU A 127 23.92 37.18 -8.80
C LEU A 127 23.36 38.59 -9.10
N PRO A 128 22.45 39.10 -8.25
CA PRO A 128 21.89 40.44 -8.39
C PRO A 128 22.98 41.50 -8.58
N SER A 129 22.77 42.36 -9.57
CA SER A 129 23.68 43.45 -9.91
C SER A 129 23.61 44.52 -8.83
N HIS A 130 24.76 44.93 -8.30
CA HIS A 130 24.88 46.10 -7.43
C HIS A 130 25.41 47.30 -8.21
N PRO A 131 24.90 48.53 -7.95
CA PRO A 131 25.32 49.74 -8.65
C PRO A 131 26.82 50.05 -8.58
N ASP A 132 27.49 49.56 -7.53
CA ASP A 132 28.91 49.81 -7.25
C ASP A 132 29.82 48.60 -7.60
N ASP A 133 29.25 47.51 -8.12
CA ASP A 133 29.99 46.29 -8.46
C ASP A 133 30.36 46.27 -9.94
N ALA A 134 31.67 46.32 -10.22
CA ALA A 134 32.20 46.29 -11.58
C ALA A 134 32.09 44.90 -12.24
N ASP A 135 31.87 43.85 -11.45
CA ASP A 135 31.75 42.45 -11.92
C ASP A 135 30.29 41.99 -12.04
N SER A 136 29.33 42.92 -12.12
CA SER A 136 27.91 42.61 -12.27
C SER A 136 27.60 41.87 -13.59
N THR A 137 26.66 40.92 -13.53
CA THR A 137 26.24 40.10 -14.69
C THR A 137 25.82 40.95 -15.88
N PHE A 138 25.11 42.06 -15.60
CA PHE A 138 24.74 43.07 -16.58
C PHE A 138 25.40 44.39 -16.21
N ALA A 139 26.00 45.10 -17.18
CA ALA A 139 26.64 46.38 -16.92
C ALA A 139 25.61 47.43 -16.47
N THR A 140 25.83 48.02 -15.29
CA THR A 140 24.96 49.06 -14.73
C THR A 140 25.63 50.44 -14.83
N TYR A 141 24.82 51.48 -15.06
CA TYR A 141 25.28 52.86 -15.10
C TYR A 141 24.31 53.74 -14.32
N SER A 142 24.83 54.65 -13.52
CA SER A 142 24.01 55.63 -12.80
C SER A 142 23.29 56.55 -13.79
N TYR A 143 21.97 56.68 -13.64
CA TYR A 143 21.16 57.53 -14.50
C TYR A 143 21.63 58.98 -14.50
N ILE A 144 22.08 59.49 -13.35
CA ILE A 144 22.58 60.87 -13.23
C ILE A 144 23.90 61.07 -13.97
N ASP A 145 24.78 60.08 -13.95
CA ASP A 145 26.08 60.16 -14.64
C ASP A 145 25.92 60.08 -16.16
N VAL A 146 24.89 59.39 -16.63
CA VAL A 146 24.50 59.41 -18.06
C VAL A 146 23.96 60.80 -18.43
N LEU A 147 23.11 61.42 -17.61
CA LEU A 147 22.60 62.78 -17.86
C LEU A 147 23.71 63.85 -17.81
N ASP A 148 24.67 63.69 -16.90
CA ASP A 148 25.84 64.57 -16.78
C ASP A 148 26.88 64.35 -17.90
N GLY A 149 26.69 63.35 -18.77
CA GLY A 149 27.59 63.03 -19.88
C GLY A 149 28.91 62.39 -19.46
N LYS A 150 28.97 61.79 -18.27
CA LYS A 150 30.17 61.09 -17.76
C LYS A 150 30.35 59.70 -18.36
N VAL A 151 29.27 59.10 -18.88
CA VAL A 151 29.29 57.80 -19.56
C VAL A 151 29.37 58.01 -21.08
N PRO A 152 30.35 57.41 -21.79
CA PRO A 152 30.47 57.56 -23.24
C PRO A 152 29.26 56.94 -23.96
N SER A 153 28.76 57.60 -25.00
CA SER A 153 27.60 57.12 -25.79
C SER A 153 27.85 55.78 -26.47
N GLU A 154 29.11 55.45 -26.76
CA GLU A 154 29.56 54.14 -27.25
C GLU A 154 29.17 52.98 -26.33
N ALA A 155 29.01 53.24 -25.02
CA ALA A 155 28.59 52.23 -24.06
C ALA A 155 27.20 51.64 -24.36
N PHE A 156 26.35 52.40 -25.06
CA PHE A 156 24.96 52.07 -25.36
C PHE A 156 24.71 51.72 -26.83
N ALA A 157 25.70 51.86 -27.70
CA ALA A 157 25.56 51.58 -29.13
C ALA A 157 25.26 50.09 -29.37
N ASP A 158 24.26 49.81 -30.22
CA ASP A 158 23.79 48.46 -30.58
C ASP A 158 23.41 47.55 -29.39
N LYS A 159 23.02 48.15 -28.26
CA LYS A 159 22.57 47.42 -27.06
C LYS A 159 21.12 47.74 -26.73
N ILE A 160 20.47 46.77 -26.06
CA ILE A 160 19.21 47.02 -25.36
C ILE A 160 19.56 47.66 -24.03
N VAL A 161 19.01 48.84 -23.78
CA VAL A 161 19.21 49.61 -22.54
C VAL A 161 17.93 49.56 -21.74
N LEU A 162 17.99 48.96 -20.56
CA LEU A 162 16.88 48.96 -19.60
C LEU A 162 17.10 50.09 -18.59
N ILE A 163 16.04 50.85 -18.34
CA ILE A 163 16.04 51.93 -17.36
C ILE A 163 15.09 51.51 -16.23
N GLY A 164 15.62 51.41 -15.02
CA GLY A 164 14.87 50.99 -13.85
C GLY A 164 15.55 51.43 -12.56
N VAL A 165 14.88 51.20 -11.44
CA VAL A 165 15.35 51.58 -10.11
C VAL A 165 16.14 50.43 -9.51
N LEU A 166 17.35 50.70 -9.05
CA LEU A 166 18.24 49.76 -8.34
C LEU A 166 18.44 50.24 -6.89
N ASP A 167 17.34 50.56 -6.21
CA ASP A 167 17.34 51.11 -4.86
C ASP A 167 16.31 50.39 -3.99
N ALA A 168 16.79 49.67 -2.97
CA ALA A 168 15.99 48.89 -2.05
C ALA A 168 15.17 49.76 -1.07
N ASP A 169 15.60 51.01 -0.81
CA ASP A 169 15.04 51.85 0.24
C ASP A 169 13.83 52.67 -0.24
N THR A 170 13.68 52.87 -1.55
CA THR A 170 12.67 53.78 -2.11
C THR A 170 11.50 53.09 -2.80
N GLN A 171 11.69 51.88 -3.39
CA GLN A 171 10.61 51.06 -3.93
C GLN A 171 10.89 49.56 -3.76
N PRO A 172 9.91 48.75 -3.30
CA PRO A 172 10.06 47.30 -3.18
C PRO A 172 9.88 46.62 -4.56
N ASP A 173 10.73 46.94 -5.54
CA ASP A 173 10.80 46.25 -6.84
C ASP A 173 11.90 45.18 -6.83
N GLN A 174 11.85 44.32 -5.81
CA GLN A 174 12.79 43.24 -5.58
C GLN A 174 12.04 41.93 -5.41
N PHE A 175 12.58 40.87 -6.01
CA PHE A 175 11.99 39.55 -5.95
C PHE A 175 13.06 38.51 -5.65
N PRO A 176 12.79 37.54 -4.75
CA PRO A 176 13.67 36.42 -4.57
C PRO A 176 13.58 35.50 -5.79
N VAL A 177 14.74 35.15 -6.35
CA VAL A 177 14.93 34.21 -7.46
C VAL A 177 15.77 33.02 -6.97
N PRO A 178 15.81 31.87 -7.68
CA PRO A 178 16.43 30.63 -7.16
C PRO A 178 17.89 30.74 -6.72
N ILE A 179 18.63 31.70 -7.25
CA ILE A 179 20.06 31.92 -6.95
C ILE A 179 20.30 32.98 -5.86
N THR A 180 19.23 33.53 -5.28
CA THR A 180 19.30 34.62 -4.28
C THR A 180 18.88 34.16 -2.89
N SER A 181 19.28 34.94 -1.88
CA SER A 181 18.85 34.80 -0.50
C SER A 181 17.80 35.87 -0.15
N ALA A 182 17.08 35.67 0.96
CA ALA A 182 16.06 36.60 1.44
C ALA A 182 16.56 38.06 1.56
N ASP A 183 17.84 38.24 1.94
CA ASP A 183 18.48 39.54 2.15
C ASP A 183 19.17 40.12 0.88
N ASN A 184 19.17 39.40 -0.24
CA ASN A 184 19.84 39.82 -1.47
C ASN A 184 18.99 39.45 -2.70
N GLN A 185 17.84 40.11 -2.84
CA GLN A 185 16.86 39.84 -3.88
C GLN A 185 17.24 40.53 -5.21
N MET A 186 16.70 40.01 -6.32
CA MET A 186 16.98 40.56 -7.64
C MET A 186 15.99 41.68 -7.99
N TYR A 187 16.50 42.77 -8.57
CA TYR A 187 15.65 43.90 -8.98
C TYR A 187 14.77 43.54 -10.18
N GLY A 188 13.55 44.09 -10.25
CA GLY A 188 12.59 43.83 -11.34
C GLY A 188 13.17 44.13 -12.74
N VAL A 189 13.93 45.23 -12.87
CA VAL A 189 14.62 45.57 -14.13
C VAL A 189 15.65 44.52 -14.55
N GLU A 190 16.34 43.89 -13.59
CA GLU A 190 17.32 42.84 -13.85
C GLU A 190 16.66 41.50 -14.17
N ILE A 191 15.47 41.22 -13.62
CA ILE A 191 14.66 40.09 -14.05
C ILE A 191 14.34 40.21 -15.54
N HIS A 192 13.94 41.39 -16.02
CA HIS A 192 13.71 41.61 -17.45
C HIS A 192 14.99 41.46 -18.30
N ALA A 193 16.16 41.84 -17.78
CA ALA A 193 17.44 41.55 -18.44
C ALA A 193 17.68 40.04 -18.60
N ASN A 194 17.42 39.26 -17.55
CA ASN A 194 17.51 37.80 -17.60
C ASN A 194 16.47 37.16 -18.55
N VAL A 195 15.26 37.71 -18.64
CA VAL A 195 14.24 37.29 -19.62
C VAL A 195 14.74 37.51 -21.05
N ILE A 196 15.30 38.68 -21.33
CA ILE A 196 15.88 39.00 -22.66
C ILE A 196 16.99 38.03 -23.01
N GLU A 197 17.96 37.83 -22.11
CA GLU A 197 19.07 36.90 -22.35
C GLU A 197 18.59 35.45 -22.50
N THR A 198 17.58 35.04 -21.71
CA THR A 198 16.94 33.72 -21.85
C THR A 198 16.36 33.52 -23.26
N ILE A 199 15.63 34.52 -23.78
CA ILE A 199 15.05 34.47 -25.14
C ILE A 199 16.16 34.45 -26.21
N PHE A 200 17.21 35.26 -26.06
CA PHE A 200 18.34 35.24 -27.00
C PHE A 200 19.08 33.90 -27.00
N GLN A 201 19.26 33.29 -25.83
CA GLN A 201 19.89 31.97 -25.78
C GLN A 201 18.98 30.88 -26.34
N ALA A 202 17.67 30.96 -26.13
CA ALA A 202 16.69 30.09 -26.78
C ALA A 202 16.85 30.16 -28.32
N GLU A 203 16.89 31.37 -28.88
CA GLU A 203 17.07 31.60 -30.33
C GLU A 203 18.41 31.05 -30.86
N ARG A 204 19.51 31.29 -30.12
CA ARG A 204 20.84 30.76 -30.47
C ARG A 204 20.86 29.23 -30.43
N SER A 205 20.15 28.62 -29.48
CA SER A 205 20.09 27.18 -29.32
C SER A 205 19.39 26.51 -30.50
N GLU A 206 18.27 27.06 -30.98
CA GLU A 206 17.55 26.56 -32.17
C GLU A 206 18.39 26.65 -33.44
N THR A 207 19.21 27.69 -33.57
CA THR A 207 19.99 27.96 -34.79
C THR A 207 21.31 27.17 -34.84
N ARG A 208 21.93 26.88 -33.69
CA ARG A 208 23.35 26.44 -33.62
C ARG A 208 23.56 25.00 -33.19
N SER A 209 22.63 24.35 -32.47
CA SER A 209 22.84 22.98 -31.96
C SER A 209 21.55 22.17 -31.92
N LYS A 210 21.51 21.06 -32.67
CA LYS A 210 20.40 20.08 -32.62
C LYS A 210 20.24 19.38 -31.26
N ASN A 211 21.21 19.52 -30.34
CA ASN A 211 21.37 18.61 -29.21
C ASN A 211 21.27 19.25 -27.81
N LEU A 212 21.11 20.57 -27.70
CA LEU A 212 20.93 21.21 -26.39
C LEU A 212 19.89 22.33 -26.52
N LYS A 213 18.63 21.95 -26.35
CA LYS A 213 17.51 22.90 -26.22
C LYS A 213 17.51 23.39 -24.78
N LEU A 214 17.43 24.70 -24.56
CA LEU A 214 17.22 25.24 -23.22
C LEU A 214 15.88 24.71 -22.68
N PRO A 215 15.84 24.17 -21.46
CA PRO A 215 14.60 23.75 -20.86
C PRO A 215 13.72 24.95 -20.50
N LEU A 216 12.84 25.34 -21.41
CA LEU A 216 11.95 26.50 -21.24
C LEU A 216 10.57 26.12 -20.71
N VAL A 217 10.24 24.82 -20.75
CA VAL A 217 8.92 24.29 -20.43
C VAL A 217 9.01 23.17 -19.40
N GLN A 218 8.18 23.29 -18.37
CA GLN A 218 7.90 22.23 -17.42
C GLN A 218 6.89 21.25 -18.04
N GLN A 219 7.08 19.95 -17.83
CA GLN A 219 6.15 18.94 -18.35
C GLN A 219 4.72 19.19 -17.86
N SER A 220 3.72 19.03 -18.75
CA SER A 220 2.31 19.15 -18.38
C SER A 220 1.93 18.15 -17.28
N GLU A 221 1.23 18.64 -16.24
CA GLU A 221 0.81 17.84 -15.09
C GLU A 221 -0.02 16.61 -15.51
N ARG A 222 -0.79 16.71 -16.60
CA ARG A 222 -1.66 15.63 -17.11
C ARG A 222 -0.87 14.40 -17.55
N GLU A 223 0.23 14.61 -18.27
CA GLU A 223 1.09 13.53 -18.75
C GLU A 223 1.74 12.78 -17.58
N GLN A 224 2.12 13.53 -16.55
CA GLN A 224 2.73 13.00 -15.35
C GLN A 224 1.75 12.11 -14.57
N TYR A 225 0.49 12.53 -14.40
CA TYR A 225 -0.53 11.71 -13.75
C TYR A 225 -0.82 10.42 -14.53
N LEU A 226 -0.96 10.49 -15.86
CA LEU A 226 -1.18 9.31 -16.69
C LEU A 226 -0.02 8.32 -16.60
N PHE A 227 1.21 8.82 -16.59
CA PHE A 227 2.41 7.99 -16.42
C PHE A 227 2.45 7.30 -15.05
N VAL A 228 2.13 8.02 -13.97
CA VAL A 228 2.06 7.46 -12.61
C VAL A 228 0.99 6.36 -12.51
N ILE A 229 -0.19 6.56 -13.09
CA ILE A 229 -1.28 5.57 -13.09
C ILE A 229 -0.88 4.33 -13.88
N ALA A 230 -0.37 4.49 -15.10
CA ALA A 230 0.07 3.38 -15.94
C ALA A 230 1.17 2.55 -15.24
N PHE A 231 2.09 3.22 -14.55
CA PHE A 231 3.13 2.55 -13.78
C PHE A 231 2.60 1.79 -12.56
N ALA A 232 1.66 2.37 -11.80
CA ALA A 232 1.02 1.70 -10.67
C ALA A 232 0.30 0.41 -11.13
N MET A 233 -0.34 0.45 -12.30
CA MET A 233 -0.96 -0.74 -12.90
C MET A 233 0.08 -1.79 -13.33
N LEU A 234 1.13 -1.39 -14.05
CA LEU A 234 2.15 -2.31 -14.56
C LEU A 234 2.93 -2.98 -13.42
N SER A 235 3.25 -2.24 -12.36
CA SER A 235 3.91 -2.76 -11.17
C SER A 235 3.03 -3.78 -10.45
N GLY A 236 1.73 -3.52 -10.26
CA GLY A 236 0.79 -4.50 -9.71
C GLY A 236 0.75 -5.82 -10.49
N ILE A 237 0.79 -5.74 -11.82
CA ILE A 237 0.83 -6.93 -12.69
C ILE A 237 2.16 -7.68 -12.51
N LEU A 238 3.31 -7.00 -12.58
CA LEU A 238 4.64 -7.62 -12.47
C LEU A 238 4.86 -8.29 -11.10
N LEU A 239 4.34 -7.67 -10.03
CA LEU A 239 4.41 -8.20 -8.67
C LEU A 239 3.62 -9.51 -8.51
N SER A 240 2.66 -9.80 -9.39
CA SER A 240 1.89 -11.05 -9.35
C SER A 240 2.67 -12.27 -9.83
N PHE A 241 3.83 -12.10 -10.49
CA PHE A 241 4.59 -13.20 -11.11
C PHE A 241 5.88 -13.61 -10.35
N VAL A 242 6.26 -12.91 -9.29
CA VAL A 242 7.55 -13.11 -8.59
C VAL A 242 7.33 -13.25 -7.09
N ARG A 243 8.28 -13.89 -6.36
CA ARG A 243 8.28 -13.82 -4.88
C ARG A 243 8.25 -12.34 -4.47
N TRP A 244 7.16 -11.95 -3.82
CA TRP A 244 6.71 -10.56 -3.75
C TRP A 244 7.79 -9.57 -3.25
N TYR A 245 8.64 -9.97 -2.31
CA TYR A 245 9.69 -9.10 -1.76
C TYR A 245 10.88 -8.89 -2.72
N ILE A 246 11.29 -9.92 -3.48
CA ILE A 246 12.39 -9.81 -4.45
C ILE A 246 11.89 -9.08 -5.71
N GLY A 247 10.68 -9.43 -6.15
CA GLY A 247 10.03 -8.77 -7.28
C GLY A 247 9.84 -7.27 -7.04
N LEU A 248 9.44 -6.89 -5.83
CA LEU A 248 9.20 -5.49 -5.47
C LEU A 248 10.46 -4.65 -5.51
N ILE A 249 11.55 -5.09 -4.87
CA ILE A 249 12.82 -4.33 -4.88
C ILE A 249 13.34 -4.18 -6.32
N ALA A 250 13.30 -5.26 -7.11
CA ALA A 250 13.76 -5.23 -8.50
C ALA A 250 12.92 -4.29 -9.38
N VAL A 251 11.59 -4.30 -9.24
CA VAL A 251 10.68 -3.43 -10.01
C VAL A 251 10.87 -1.96 -9.63
N LEU A 252 10.97 -1.66 -8.32
CA LEU A 252 11.20 -0.29 -7.85
C LEU A 252 12.56 0.25 -8.31
N PHE A 253 13.61 -0.57 -8.25
CA PHE A 253 14.94 -0.19 -8.72
C PHE A 253 14.97 0.03 -10.23
N ALA A 254 14.40 -0.89 -11.01
CA ALA A 254 14.32 -0.77 -12.47
C ALA A 254 13.56 0.49 -12.89
N TYR A 255 12.49 0.85 -12.16
CA TYR A 255 11.76 2.09 -12.40
C TYR A 255 12.58 3.33 -12.05
N GLY A 256 13.25 3.36 -10.89
CA GLY A 256 14.09 4.50 -10.52
C GLY A 256 15.16 4.78 -11.58
N VAL A 257 15.77 3.72 -12.11
CA VAL A 257 16.73 3.81 -13.22
C VAL A 257 16.05 4.29 -14.51
N PHE A 258 14.90 3.71 -14.89
CA PHE A 258 14.16 4.10 -16.09
C PHE A 258 13.76 5.58 -16.06
N TYR A 259 13.18 6.04 -14.94
CA TYR A 259 12.72 7.42 -14.80
C TYR A 259 13.89 8.40 -14.81
N PHE A 260 15.00 8.06 -14.14
CA PHE A 260 16.21 8.88 -14.18
C PHE A 260 16.76 9.03 -15.62
N VAL A 261 16.80 7.93 -16.37
CA VAL A 261 17.21 7.95 -17.78
C VAL A 261 16.24 8.76 -18.64
N TYR A 262 14.93 8.60 -18.43
CA TYR A 262 13.90 9.39 -19.11
C TYR A 262 14.05 10.89 -18.83
N ALA A 263 14.16 11.28 -17.56
CA ALA A 263 14.36 12.66 -17.14
C ALA A 263 15.62 13.27 -17.76
N TYR A 264 16.72 12.52 -17.77
CA TYR A 264 17.96 12.93 -18.41
C TYR A 264 17.82 13.13 -19.92
N VAL A 265 17.17 12.18 -20.61
CA VAL A 265 16.95 12.27 -22.06
C VAL A 265 15.98 13.41 -22.40
N ALA A 266 14.89 13.57 -21.66
CA ALA A 266 13.93 14.65 -21.83
C ALA A 266 14.60 16.02 -21.65
N LEU A 267 15.47 16.15 -20.66
CA LEU A 267 16.23 17.37 -20.42
C LEU A 267 17.16 17.71 -21.59
N ILE A 268 17.97 16.75 -22.05
CA ILE A 268 19.02 17.00 -23.05
C ILE A 268 18.44 17.09 -24.47
N GLN A 269 17.53 16.18 -24.85
CA GLN A 269 17.03 16.07 -26.23
C GLN A 269 15.83 16.97 -26.49
N TRP A 270 14.96 17.14 -25.49
CA TRP A 270 13.68 17.84 -25.67
C TRP A 270 13.63 19.19 -24.98
N GLY A 271 14.54 19.47 -24.03
CA GLY A 271 14.48 20.70 -23.24
C GLY A 271 13.25 20.72 -22.34
N VAL A 272 12.90 19.58 -21.74
CA VAL A 272 11.76 19.48 -20.83
C VAL A 272 12.26 19.17 -19.43
N LEU A 273 11.87 19.98 -18.45
CA LEU A 273 12.13 19.72 -17.04
C LEU A 273 11.04 18.79 -16.48
N THR A 274 11.45 17.61 -16.07
CA THR A 274 10.57 16.59 -15.48
C THR A 274 10.71 16.58 -13.96
N GLU A 275 9.60 16.49 -13.24
CA GLU A 275 9.60 16.51 -11.78
C GLU A 275 9.92 15.15 -11.16
N LEU A 276 10.99 15.07 -10.38
CA LEU A 276 11.42 13.84 -9.72
C LEU A 276 10.59 13.46 -8.47
N PHE A 277 9.86 14.42 -7.89
CA PHE A 277 9.22 14.24 -6.60
C PHE A 277 8.01 13.28 -6.66
N PHE A 278 7.03 13.55 -7.52
CA PHE A 278 5.80 12.75 -7.58
C PHE A 278 6.02 11.29 -8.01
N PRO A 279 6.87 11.00 -9.02
CA PRO A 279 7.24 9.63 -9.35
C PRO A 279 7.89 8.89 -8.18
N GLY A 280 8.79 9.56 -7.44
CA GLY A 280 9.40 9.02 -6.24
C GLY A 280 8.39 8.73 -5.13
N MET A 281 7.46 9.66 -4.89
CA MET A 281 6.39 9.49 -3.91
C MET A 281 5.45 8.32 -4.29
N ALA A 282 5.10 8.19 -5.57
CA ALA A 282 4.27 7.10 -6.07
C ALA A 282 4.93 5.73 -5.83
N LEU A 283 6.24 5.60 -6.03
CA LEU A 283 6.99 4.37 -5.70
C LEU A 283 6.85 3.98 -4.24
N VAL A 284 7.01 4.94 -3.33
CA VAL A 284 6.91 4.72 -1.89
C VAL A 284 5.49 4.29 -1.52
N LEU A 285 4.47 4.93 -2.08
CA LEU A 285 3.07 4.57 -1.82
C LEU A 285 2.71 3.19 -2.36
N VAL A 286 3.16 2.83 -3.56
CA VAL A 286 2.97 1.48 -4.13
C VAL A 286 3.68 0.42 -3.28
N PHE A 287 4.89 0.71 -2.80
CA PHE A 287 5.62 -0.17 -1.89
C PHE A 287 4.83 -0.42 -0.60
N ILE A 288 4.40 0.65 0.08
CA ILE A 288 3.63 0.56 1.33
C ILE A 288 2.31 -0.19 1.10
N GLY A 289 1.56 0.20 0.06
CA GLY A 289 0.27 -0.43 -0.26
C GLY A 289 0.39 -1.92 -0.56
N THR A 290 1.46 -2.33 -1.27
CA THR A 290 1.75 -3.73 -1.57
C THR A 290 2.10 -4.52 -0.32
N VAL A 291 2.97 -3.98 0.56
CA VAL A 291 3.36 -4.61 1.82
C VAL A 291 2.13 -4.83 2.71
N ILE A 292 1.29 -3.80 2.86
CA ILE A 292 0.05 -3.90 3.65
C ILE A 292 -0.91 -4.93 3.05
N SER A 293 -1.14 -4.88 1.74
CA SER A 293 -2.08 -5.79 1.07
C SER A 293 -1.64 -7.26 1.21
N ASN A 294 -0.36 -7.53 1.05
CA ASN A 294 0.20 -8.88 1.23
C ASN A 294 0.11 -9.33 2.68
N TYR A 295 0.41 -8.46 3.64
CA TYR A 295 0.28 -8.77 5.06
C TYR A 295 -1.16 -9.14 5.43
N VAL A 296 -2.14 -8.36 4.97
CA VAL A 296 -3.56 -8.64 5.22
C VAL A 296 -4.01 -9.94 4.53
N PHE A 297 -3.52 -10.21 3.33
CA PHE A 297 -3.85 -11.45 2.60
C PHE A 297 -3.28 -12.69 3.29
N GLU A 298 -2.02 -12.63 3.75
CA GLU A 298 -1.38 -13.70 4.53
C GLU A 298 -2.13 -13.95 5.85
N GLU A 299 -2.52 -12.90 6.58
CA GLU A 299 -3.29 -13.03 7.81
C GLU A 299 -4.67 -13.65 7.59
N ARG A 300 -5.39 -13.26 6.53
CA ARG A 300 -6.68 -13.89 6.18
C ARG A 300 -6.50 -15.37 5.86
N ARG A 301 -5.45 -15.72 5.15
CA ARG A 301 -5.15 -17.12 4.82
C ARG A 301 -4.81 -17.93 6.06
N ARG A 302 -4.05 -17.37 7.00
CA ARG A 302 -3.79 -17.99 8.33
C ARG A 302 -5.08 -18.17 9.13
N ALA A 303 -5.95 -17.16 9.14
CA ALA A 303 -7.24 -17.23 9.84
C ALA A 303 -8.17 -18.30 9.25
N GLU A 304 -8.27 -18.41 7.92
CA GLU A 304 -9.02 -19.48 7.25
C GLU A 304 -8.46 -20.87 7.55
N ILE A 305 -7.14 -21.03 7.52
CA ILE A 305 -6.48 -22.28 7.90
C ILE A 305 -6.82 -22.61 9.35
N ASN A 306 -6.70 -21.66 10.28
CA ASN A 306 -7.03 -21.87 11.70
C ASN A 306 -8.51 -22.24 11.91
N ASP A 307 -9.45 -21.58 11.22
CA ASP A 307 -10.88 -21.92 11.31
C ASP A 307 -11.15 -23.33 10.80
N LEU A 308 -10.53 -23.71 9.66
CA LEU A 308 -10.65 -25.06 9.12
C LEU A 308 -10.04 -26.11 10.04
N PHE A 309 -8.87 -25.86 10.65
CA PHE A 309 -8.23 -26.79 11.57
C PHE A 309 -8.96 -26.92 12.92
N SER A 310 -9.54 -25.84 13.45
CA SER A 310 -10.29 -25.86 14.73
C SER A 310 -11.57 -26.70 14.69
N ARG A 311 -12.12 -26.95 13.50
CA ARG A 311 -13.28 -27.84 13.30
C ARG A 311 -12.93 -29.33 13.34
N TYR A 312 -11.66 -29.69 13.21
CA TYR A 312 -11.21 -31.09 13.16
C TYR A 312 -10.32 -31.49 14.34
N VAL A 313 -9.82 -30.52 15.12
CA VAL A 313 -8.98 -30.75 16.29
C VAL A 313 -9.30 -29.66 17.32
N SER A 314 -9.37 -29.99 18.62
CA SER A 314 -9.58 -28.95 19.66
C SER A 314 -8.56 -27.82 19.52
N THR A 315 -8.99 -26.58 19.76
CA THR A 315 -8.22 -25.35 19.53
C THR A 315 -6.80 -25.42 20.13
N ASP A 316 -6.66 -26.07 21.28
CA ASP A 316 -5.39 -26.23 22.01
C ASP A 316 -4.41 -27.22 21.37
N ILE A 317 -4.88 -28.17 20.58
CA ILE A 317 -4.04 -29.15 19.86
C ILE A 317 -3.66 -28.59 18.49
N ALA A 318 -4.59 -27.91 17.81
CA ALA A 318 -4.33 -27.23 16.54
C ALA A 318 -3.21 -26.18 16.69
N GLN A 319 -3.26 -25.36 17.75
CA GLN A 319 -2.24 -24.35 18.03
C GLN A 319 -0.86 -24.98 18.25
N LYS A 320 -0.77 -26.10 18.96
CA LYS A 320 0.50 -26.78 19.21
C LYS A 320 1.08 -27.44 17.96
N ILE A 321 0.22 -27.98 17.08
CA ILE A 321 0.64 -28.52 15.78
C ILE A 321 1.18 -27.40 14.88
N LEU A 322 0.55 -26.22 14.88
CA LEU A 322 1.01 -25.04 14.15
C LEU A 322 2.33 -24.49 14.72
N GLU A 323 2.46 -24.43 16.04
CA GLU A 323 3.72 -24.02 16.69
C GLU A 323 4.86 -25.01 16.38
N SER A 324 4.59 -26.31 16.38
CA SER A 324 5.55 -27.34 15.97
C SER A 324 5.85 -27.30 14.46
N TYR A 325 4.89 -26.89 13.62
CA TYR A 325 5.11 -26.65 12.19
C TYR A 325 6.04 -25.46 11.95
N ASP A 326 5.78 -24.33 12.60
CA ASP A 326 6.58 -23.12 12.47
C ASP A 326 8.01 -23.31 13.02
N ARG A 327 8.20 -24.19 14.02
CA ARG A 327 9.53 -24.59 14.53
C ARG A 327 10.24 -25.67 13.72
N GLY A 328 9.59 -26.27 12.71
CA GLY A 328 10.16 -27.37 11.92
C GLY A 328 10.24 -28.71 12.68
N GLU A 329 9.49 -28.87 13.76
CA GLU A 329 9.50 -30.03 14.67
C GLU A 329 8.39 -31.06 14.34
N LEU A 330 7.74 -30.94 13.18
CA LEU A 330 6.78 -31.93 12.67
C LEU A 330 7.52 -33.16 12.12
N GLU A 331 8.22 -33.86 13.01
CA GLU A 331 8.84 -35.14 12.70
C GLU A 331 7.79 -36.26 12.78
N LEU A 332 7.86 -37.19 11.82
CA LEU A 332 7.15 -38.46 11.90
C LEU A 332 7.70 -39.26 13.07
N GLY A 333 6.84 -39.61 14.01
CA GLY A 333 7.24 -40.28 15.24
C GLY A 333 6.26 -40.02 16.37
N GLY A 334 6.54 -40.61 17.52
CA GLY A 334 5.79 -40.37 18.73
C GLY A 334 6.66 -40.57 19.96
N GLU A 335 6.23 -39.98 21.06
CA GLU A 335 6.87 -40.16 22.37
C GLU A 335 6.18 -41.32 23.11
N GLU A 336 6.97 -42.12 23.83
CA GLU A 336 6.40 -43.07 24.78
C GLU A 336 5.84 -42.30 25.97
N ARG A 337 4.54 -42.46 26.20
CA ARG A 337 3.81 -41.75 27.24
C ARG A 337 2.77 -42.65 27.89
N GLU A 338 2.61 -42.51 29.20
CA GLU A 338 1.47 -43.12 29.87
C GLU A 338 0.22 -42.31 29.56
N VAL A 339 -0.80 -42.95 29.00
CA VAL A 339 -2.09 -42.30 28.72
C VAL A 339 -3.24 -43.14 29.24
N THR A 340 -4.36 -42.49 29.52
CA THR A 340 -5.64 -43.19 29.70
C THR A 340 -6.44 -43.08 28.42
N VAL A 341 -6.91 -44.20 27.89
CA VAL A 341 -7.70 -44.29 26.66
C VAL A 341 -9.09 -44.77 26.99
N MET A 342 -10.09 -44.13 26.39
CA MET A 342 -11.50 -44.49 26.49
C MET A 342 -12.07 -44.80 25.12
N PHE A 343 -12.84 -45.88 25.03
CA PHE A 343 -13.76 -46.15 23.93
C PHE A 343 -15.19 -46.19 24.47
N ALA A 344 -16.12 -45.52 23.79
CA ALA A 344 -17.53 -45.50 24.14
C ALA A 344 -18.36 -45.87 22.91
N ASP A 345 -19.10 -46.97 22.99
CA ASP A 345 -19.73 -47.59 21.82
C ASP A 345 -21.20 -47.94 22.09
N VAL A 346 -22.07 -47.59 21.15
CA VAL A 346 -23.53 -47.70 21.29
C VAL A 346 -23.95 -49.17 21.19
N ARG A 347 -24.59 -49.68 22.24
CA ARG A 347 -25.09 -51.06 22.26
C ARG A 347 -26.25 -51.22 21.28
N GLY A 348 -26.13 -52.20 20.39
CA GLY A 348 -27.20 -52.54 19.44
C GLY A 348 -27.42 -51.51 18.34
N PHE A 349 -26.45 -50.61 18.08
CA PHE A 349 -26.57 -49.55 17.08
C PHE A 349 -26.94 -50.07 15.69
N THR A 350 -26.32 -51.16 15.22
CA THR A 350 -26.61 -51.74 13.90
C THR A 350 -28.10 -52.09 13.78
N THR A 351 -28.64 -52.83 14.74
CA THR A 351 -30.06 -53.20 14.79
C THR A 351 -30.98 -51.97 14.92
N LEU A 352 -30.55 -50.97 15.71
CA LEU A 352 -31.30 -49.73 15.88
C LEU A 352 -31.31 -48.87 14.60
N SER A 353 -30.21 -48.84 13.86
CA SER A 353 -30.05 -48.09 12.61
C SER A 353 -30.83 -48.70 11.44
N GLU A 354 -31.01 -50.03 11.41
CA GLU A 354 -31.82 -50.73 10.40
C GLU A 354 -33.32 -50.39 10.53
N GLY A 355 -33.77 -50.03 11.73
CA GLY A 355 -35.16 -49.68 12.02
C GLY A 355 -35.52 -48.21 11.84
N LEU A 356 -34.56 -47.35 11.49
CA LEU A 356 -34.71 -45.89 11.39
C LEU A 356 -34.38 -45.36 9.99
N PRO A 357 -35.06 -44.30 9.52
CA PRO A 357 -34.63 -43.56 8.32
C PRO A 357 -33.20 -43.02 8.48
N PRO A 358 -32.36 -43.00 7.43
CA PRO A 358 -30.97 -42.55 7.53
C PRO A 358 -30.80 -41.15 8.13
N GLN A 359 -31.73 -40.23 7.85
CA GLN A 359 -31.72 -38.87 8.39
C GLN A 359 -31.94 -38.84 9.91
N GLU A 360 -32.78 -39.74 10.44
CA GLU A 360 -33.00 -39.85 11.88
C GLU A 360 -31.81 -40.49 12.59
N VAL A 361 -31.14 -41.47 11.95
CA VAL A 361 -29.89 -42.06 12.46
C VAL A 361 -28.80 -40.99 12.58
N VAL A 362 -28.62 -40.15 11.56
CA VAL A 362 -27.64 -39.05 11.59
C VAL A 362 -27.99 -38.01 12.65
N ARG A 363 -29.25 -37.60 12.76
CA ARG A 363 -29.69 -36.65 13.79
C ARG A 363 -29.41 -37.19 15.20
N MET A 364 -29.73 -38.45 15.42
CA MET A 364 -29.50 -39.14 16.68
C MET A 364 -28.01 -39.22 17.00
N LEU A 365 -27.18 -39.67 16.05
CA LEU A 365 -25.73 -39.70 16.21
C LEU A 365 -25.16 -38.32 16.55
N ASN A 366 -25.52 -37.28 15.80
CA ASN A 366 -24.99 -35.94 16.05
C ASN A 366 -25.34 -35.43 17.46
N LEU A 367 -26.58 -35.63 17.91
CA LEU A 367 -27.00 -35.24 19.26
C LEU A 367 -26.17 -35.94 20.35
N PHE A 368 -25.96 -37.26 20.22
CA PHE A 368 -25.15 -38.01 21.18
C PHE A 368 -23.69 -37.61 21.13
N LEU A 369 -23.09 -37.57 19.94
CA LEU A 369 -21.67 -37.23 19.76
C LEU A 369 -21.37 -35.81 20.25
N GLU A 370 -22.25 -34.85 20.01
CA GLU A 370 -22.14 -33.48 20.53
C GLU A 370 -22.11 -33.48 22.06
N ARG A 371 -23.07 -34.14 22.71
CA ARG A 371 -23.12 -34.21 24.17
C ARG A 371 -21.93 -34.96 24.77
N MET A 372 -21.51 -36.07 24.17
CA MET A 372 -20.33 -36.82 24.61
C MET A 372 -19.08 -35.94 24.47
N ASN A 373 -18.97 -35.17 23.39
CA ASN A 373 -17.83 -34.30 23.14
C ASN A 373 -17.68 -33.21 24.20
N GLU A 374 -18.77 -32.54 24.54
CA GLU A 374 -18.79 -31.57 25.65
C GLU A 374 -18.27 -32.19 26.95
N ILE A 375 -18.66 -33.42 27.27
CA ILE A 375 -18.25 -34.12 28.50
C ILE A 375 -16.75 -34.48 28.45
N VAL A 376 -16.25 -35.02 27.33
CA VAL A 376 -14.80 -35.31 27.18
C VAL A 376 -13.98 -34.04 27.43
N LEU A 377 -14.34 -32.95 26.75
CA LEU A 377 -13.62 -31.68 26.83
C LEU A 377 -13.71 -31.07 28.24
N LYS A 378 -14.88 -31.13 28.89
CA LYS A 378 -15.10 -30.66 30.27
C LYS A 378 -14.15 -31.36 31.26
N HIS A 379 -13.88 -32.64 31.05
CA HIS A 379 -12.94 -33.42 31.88
C HIS A 379 -11.50 -33.41 31.35
N GLY A 380 -11.17 -32.50 30.44
CA GLY A 380 -9.80 -32.31 29.92
C GLY A 380 -9.31 -33.42 29.00
N GLY A 381 -10.20 -34.24 28.43
CA GLY A 381 -9.84 -35.26 27.46
C GLY A 381 -9.70 -34.70 26.05
N ALA A 382 -8.96 -35.40 25.20
CA ALA A 382 -8.85 -35.13 23.78
C ALA A 382 -9.61 -36.21 22.99
N ILE A 383 -10.55 -35.80 22.14
CA ILE A 383 -11.18 -36.72 21.18
C ILE A 383 -10.18 -37.04 20.09
N ASN A 384 -9.96 -38.33 19.84
CA ASN A 384 -9.13 -38.76 18.73
C ASN A 384 -9.93 -38.85 17.44
N LYS A 385 -10.98 -39.67 17.44
CA LYS A 385 -11.81 -39.91 16.26
C LYS A 385 -13.15 -40.56 16.61
N TYR A 386 -14.09 -40.46 15.67
CA TYR A 386 -15.32 -41.24 15.65
C TYR A 386 -15.15 -42.43 14.69
N ILE A 387 -15.49 -43.63 15.14
CA ILE A 387 -15.42 -44.87 14.37
C ILE A 387 -16.84 -45.44 14.26
N GLY A 388 -17.62 -44.92 13.31
CA GLY A 388 -19.05 -45.20 13.24
C GLY A 388 -19.79 -44.61 14.44
N ASP A 389 -20.35 -45.47 15.28
CA ASP A 389 -21.03 -45.16 16.54
C ASP A 389 -20.11 -45.19 17.78
N ASN A 390 -18.83 -45.50 17.58
CA ASN A 390 -17.84 -45.56 18.65
C ASN A 390 -17.03 -44.25 18.74
N LEU A 391 -16.88 -43.72 19.95
CA LEU A 391 -16.04 -42.57 20.28
C LEU A 391 -14.73 -43.05 20.90
N MET A 392 -13.60 -42.54 20.38
CA MET A 392 -12.28 -42.72 20.99
C MET A 392 -11.78 -41.40 21.57
N ALA A 393 -11.42 -41.41 22.85
CA ALA A 393 -10.79 -40.28 23.52
C ALA A 393 -9.61 -40.73 24.39
N PHE A 394 -8.71 -39.80 24.69
CA PHE A 394 -7.56 -40.07 25.56
C PHE A 394 -7.21 -38.85 26.44
N TRP A 395 -6.50 -39.12 27.53
CA TRP A 395 -6.01 -38.14 28.50
C TRP A 395 -4.50 -38.28 28.68
N ASN A 396 -3.87 -37.25 29.28
CA ASN A 396 -2.42 -37.14 29.48
C ASN A 396 -1.59 -36.96 28.19
N ALA A 397 -2.21 -36.55 27.08
CA ALA A 397 -1.52 -36.07 25.88
C ALA A 397 -2.41 -35.04 25.13
N PRO A 398 -1.85 -34.01 24.47
CA PRO A 398 -0.42 -33.67 24.38
C PRO A 398 0.13 -32.97 25.64
N TYR A 399 -0.72 -32.70 26.63
CA TYR A 399 -0.36 -32.04 27.88
C TYR A 399 -0.37 -33.05 29.03
N PHE A 400 0.57 -32.88 29.96
CA PHE A 400 0.62 -33.68 31.17
C PHE A 400 -0.59 -33.40 32.07
N GLN A 401 -1.20 -34.46 32.58
CA GLN A 401 -2.34 -34.44 33.49
C GLN A 401 -2.11 -35.53 34.53
N GLU A 402 -1.87 -35.15 35.78
CA GLU A 402 -1.56 -36.11 36.86
C GLU A 402 -2.74 -37.04 37.19
N ASP A 403 -3.96 -36.54 37.08
CA ASP A 403 -5.21 -37.23 37.43
C ASP A 403 -5.97 -37.77 36.20
N HIS A 404 -5.24 -38.07 35.12
CA HIS A 404 -5.81 -38.49 33.84
C HIS A 404 -6.75 -39.71 33.92
N ALA A 405 -6.38 -40.74 34.68
CA ALA A 405 -7.22 -41.92 34.89
C ALA A 405 -8.52 -41.58 35.63
N TRP A 406 -8.46 -40.71 36.64
CA TRP A 406 -9.62 -40.24 37.38
C TRP A 406 -10.57 -39.43 36.50
N LYS A 407 -10.04 -38.46 35.75
CA LYS A 407 -10.81 -37.63 34.82
C LYS A 407 -11.50 -38.44 33.73
N ALA A 408 -10.82 -39.44 33.16
CA ALA A 408 -11.42 -40.34 32.18
C ALA A 408 -12.62 -41.12 32.76
N THR A 409 -12.50 -41.63 33.99
CA THR A 409 -13.59 -42.35 34.65
C THR A 409 -14.74 -41.42 35.04
N GLN A 410 -14.47 -40.21 35.49
CA GLN A 410 -15.51 -39.20 35.75
C GLN A 410 -16.25 -38.81 34.47
N ALA A 411 -15.53 -38.62 33.36
CA ALA A 411 -16.14 -38.38 32.06
C ALA A 411 -17.06 -39.53 31.66
N ALA A 412 -16.61 -40.78 31.79
CA ALA A 412 -17.43 -41.94 31.47
C ALA A 412 -18.70 -42.06 32.32
N LEU A 413 -18.62 -41.79 33.63
CA LEU A 413 -19.80 -41.82 34.49
C LEU A 413 -20.79 -40.69 34.15
N GLU A 414 -20.28 -39.48 33.88
CA GLU A 414 -21.12 -38.36 33.43
C GLU A 414 -21.75 -38.62 32.06
N MET A 415 -21.03 -39.28 31.14
CA MET A 415 -21.57 -39.72 29.85
C MET A 415 -22.76 -40.66 30.03
N LEU A 416 -22.59 -41.71 30.84
CA LEU A 416 -23.65 -42.69 31.11
C LEU A 416 -24.90 -42.01 31.69
N GLY A 417 -24.75 -41.09 32.64
CA GLY A 417 -25.86 -40.30 33.18
C GLY A 417 -26.51 -39.37 32.13
N ALA A 418 -25.70 -38.68 31.33
CA ALA A 418 -26.23 -37.80 30.28
C ALA A 418 -27.04 -38.55 29.21
N ILE A 419 -26.70 -39.81 28.94
CA ILE A 419 -27.46 -40.68 28.03
C ILE A 419 -28.81 -41.07 28.66
N GLU A 420 -28.84 -41.35 29.97
CA GLU A 420 -30.09 -41.59 30.70
C GLU A 420 -31.01 -40.37 30.64
N ASP A 421 -30.46 -39.15 30.80
CA ASP A 421 -31.19 -37.90 30.66
C ASP A 421 -31.77 -37.71 29.24
N ILE A 422 -30.98 -38.01 28.20
CA ILE A 422 -31.45 -37.94 26.81
C ILE A 422 -32.55 -38.97 26.55
N ASN A 423 -32.40 -40.19 27.06
CA ASN A 423 -33.42 -41.24 26.94
C ASN A 423 -34.72 -40.87 27.67
N ALA A 424 -34.63 -40.20 28.83
CA ALA A 424 -35.78 -39.76 29.61
C ALA A 424 -36.67 -38.74 28.87
N GLN A 425 -36.09 -37.99 27.92
CA GLN A 425 -36.83 -37.06 27.07
C GLN A 425 -37.69 -37.77 25.99
N GLN A 426 -37.58 -39.09 25.85
CA GLN A 426 -38.34 -39.92 24.90
C GLN A 426 -38.29 -39.42 23.45
N GLN A 427 -37.19 -38.76 23.05
CA GLN A 427 -37.00 -38.24 21.69
C GLN A 427 -36.84 -39.35 20.63
N PHE A 428 -36.48 -40.56 21.06
CA PHE A 428 -36.24 -41.72 20.20
C PHE A 428 -37.09 -42.92 20.63
N LYS A 429 -37.48 -43.77 19.67
CA LYS A 429 -38.37 -44.93 19.90
C LYS A 429 -37.76 -46.01 20.81
N SER A 430 -36.45 -46.03 20.98
CA SER A 430 -35.76 -47.02 21.79
C SER A 430 -34.64 -46.35 22.56
N PRO A 431 -34.45 -46.71 23.85
CA PRO A 431 -33.39 -46.14 24.66
C PRO A 431 -32.03 -46.55 24.10
N VAL A 432 -31.14 -45.58 23.99
CA VAL A 432 -29.75 -45.80 23.55
C VAL A 432 -28.90 -46.08 24.78
N GLN A 433 -28.09 -47.13 24.75
CA GLN A 433 -27.18 -47.46 25.84
C GLN A 433 -25.76 -47.47 25.31
N PHE A 434 -24.81 -47.02 26.12
CA PHE A 434 -23.39 -47.11 25.79
C PHE A 434 -22.70 -48.15 26.65
N GLY A 435 -21.75 -48.86 26.05
CA GLY A 435 -20.73 -49.63 26.76
C GLY A 435 -19.42 -48.86 26.68
N ILE A 436 -18.82 -48.54 27.83
CA ILE A 436 -17.58 -47.76 27.90
C ILE A 436 -16.45 -48.65 28.39
N GLY A 437 -15.30 -48.58 27.73
CA GLY A 437 -14.07 -49.27 28.11
C GLY A 437 -12.93 -48.29 28.33
N ILE A 438 -12.27 -48.37 29.49
CA ILE A 438 -11.13 -47.50 29.84
C ILE A 438 -9.92 -48.33 30.24
N ASN A 439 -8.75 -47.99 29.69
CA ASN A 439 -7.50 -48.59 30.13
C ASN A 439 -6.36 -47.55 30.16
N THR A 440 -5.40 -47.76 31.05
CA THR A 440 -4.25 -46.87 31.26
C THR A 440 -2.95 -47.67 31.14
N GLY A 441 -1.95 -47.07 30.50
CA GLY A 441 -0.62 -47.65 30.35
C GLY A 441 0.22 -46.92 29.31
N ILE A 442 1.47 -47.38 29.14
CA ILE A 442 2.41 -46.80 28.18
C ILE A 442 1.95 -47.08 26.74
N VAL A 443 1.95 -46.03 25.91
CA VAL A 443 1.70 -46.08 24.47
C VAL A 443 2.69 -45.15 23.76
N VAL A 444 2.79 -45.27 22.44
CA VAL A 444 3.44 -44.26 21.62
C VAL A 444 2.38 -43.26 21.18
N VAL A 445 2.53 -41.98 21.53
CA VAL A 445 1.64 -40.90 21.08
C VAL A 445 2.39 -39.99 20.12
N GLY A 446 1.84 -39.77 18.93
CA GLY A 446 2.48 -38.89 17.96
C GLY A 446 1.72 -38.78 16.65
N ASN A 447 2.35 -38.13 15.67
CA ASN A 447 1.79 -37.96 14.34
C ASN A 447 2.00 -39.25 13.54
N ILE A 448 0.95 -40.06 13.42
CA ILE A 448 0.98 -41.33 12.70
C ILE A 448 0.24 -41.18 11.37
N GLY A 449 0.80 -41.73 10.29
CA GLY A 449 0.17 -41.74 8.98
C GLY A 449 1.17 -41.50 7.85
N SER A 450 0.69 -40.92 6.75
CA SER A 450 1.53 -40.50 5.62
C SER A 450 1.68 -38.98 5.61
N GLN A 451 2.64 -38.45 4.84
CA GLN A 451 2.82 -36.99 4.71
C GLN A 451 1.56 -36.25 4.23
N GLN A 452 0.63 -36.95 3.55
CA GLN A 452 -0.62 -36.37 3.07
C GLN A 452 -1.77 -36.47 4.07
N ARG A 453 -1.64 -37.32 5.10
CA ARG A 453 -2.66 -37.54 6.13
C ARG A 453 -2.00 -38.00 7.42
N LEU A 454 -1.77 -37.04 8.32
CA LEU A 454 -1.26 -37.27 9.66
C LEU A 454 -2.41 -37.25 10.66
N GLU A 455 -2.34 -38.13 11.64
CA GLU A 455 -3.27 -38.17 12.76
C GLU A 455 -2.48 -38.27 14.06
N TYR A 456 -2.67 -37.29 14.96
CA TYR A 456 -2.09 -37.36 16.29
C TYR A 456 -2.87 -38.38 17.12
N THR A 457 -2.32 -39.58 17.34
CA THR A 457 -3.06 -40.70 17.92
C THR A 457 -2.17 -41.57 18.81
N PRO A 458 -2.67 -42.08 19.95
CA PRO A 458 -1.97 -43.09 20.73
C PRO A 458 -2.01 -44.46 20.03
N ILE A 459 -0.88 -45.16 20.00
CA ILE A 459 -0.76 -46.53 19.49
C ILE A 459 -0.11 -47.42 20.55
N GLY A 460 -0.75 -48.54 20.87
CA GLY A 460 -0.20 -49.53 21.79
C GLY A 460 -1.22 -50.58 22.24
N ASP A 461 -0.76 -51.56 23.00
CA ASP A 461 -1.62 -52.60 23.58
C ASP A 461 -2.70 -51.99 24.49
N THR A 462 -2.39 -50.91 25.21
CA THR A 462 -3.34 -50.16 26.07
C THR A 462 -4.59 -49.73 25.30
N VAL A 463 -4.42 -49.18 24.07
CA VAL A 463 -5.51 -48.74 23.19
C VAL A 463 -6.38 -49.93 22.78
N ASN A 464 -5.74 -51.04 22.41
CA ASN A 464 -6.43 -52.27 22.01
C ASN A 464 -7.22 -52.88 23.18
N VAL A 465 -6.69 -52.84 24.40
CA VAL A 465 -7.40 -53.31 25.60
C VAL A 465 -8.61 -52.43 25.86
N ALA A 466 -8.49 -51.10 25.85
CA ALA A 466 -9.62 -50.19 26.05
C ALA A 466 -10.76 -50.44 25.04
N SER A 467 -10.41 -50.59 23.75
CA SER A 467 -11.39 -50.90 22.69
C SER A 467 -12.07 -52.26 22.90
N ARG A 468 -11.34 -53.27 23.38
CA ARG A 468 -11.93 -54.59 23.68
C ARG A 468 -12.81 -54.57 24.92
N LEU A 469 -12.45 -53.76 25.92
CA LEU A 469 -13.26 -53.55 27.13
C LEU A 469 -14.61 -52.92 26.77
N SER A 470 -14.64 -51.90 25.90
CA SER A 470 -15.92 -51.31 25.47
C SER A 470 -16.78 -52.33 24.72
N GLY A 471 -16.16 -53.17 23.88
CA GLY A 471 -16.85 -54.24 23.16
C GLY A 471 -17.55 -55.27 24.04
N VAL A 472 -17.04 -55.54 25.25
CA VAL A 472 -17.65 -56.50 26.21
C VAL A 472 -18.43 -55.84 27.35
N ALA A 473 -18.41 -54.51 27.44
CA ALA A 473 -19.19 -53.77 28.42
C ALA A 473 -20.69 -53.90 28.12
N GLU A 474 -21.47 -54.16 29.16
CA GLU A 474 -22.94 -54.10 29.10
C GLU A 474 -23.41 -52.65 28.88
N GLY A 475 -24.63 -52.48 28.37
CA GLY A 475 -25.24 -51.15 28.24
C GLY A 475 -25.43 -50.49 29.60
N GLY A 476 -24.96 -49.26 29.74
CA GLY A 476 -25.00 -48.52 31.01
C GLY A 476 -23.81 -48.82 31.94
N ALA A 477 -22.79 -49.55 31.46
CA ALA A 477 -21.63 -49.91 32.27
C ALA A 477 -20.32 -49.33 31.70
N CYS A 478 -19.45 -48.93 32.61
CA CYS A 478 -18.06 -48.59 32.33
C CYS A 478 -17.15 -49.70 32.85
N LEU A 479 -16.42 -50.39 31.96
CA LEU A 479 -15.41 -51.37 32.32
C LEU A 479 -14.02 -50.73 32.32
N VAL A 480 -13.34 -50.88 33.44
CA VAL A 480 -12.03 -50.30 33.68
C VAL A 480 -10.99 -51.41 33.84
N GLY A 481 -9.88 -51.31 33.10
CA GLY A 481 -8.76 -52.24 33.20
C GLY A 481 -7.93 -52.04 34.46
N PRO A 482 -7.08 -53.02 34.84
CA PRO A 482 -6.24 -52.94 36.04
C PRO A 482 -5.34 -51.71 36.09
N GLY A 483 -4.75 -51.33 34.95
CA GLY A 483 -3.83 -50.18 34.87
C GLY A 483 -4.51 -48.86 35.25
N THR A 484 -5.79 -48.70 34.91
CA THR A 484 -6.57 -47.53 35.35
C THR A 484 -7.01 -47.66 36.80
N TYR A 485 -7.44 -48.86 37.24
CA TYR A 485 -7.98 -49.05 38.59
C TYR A 485 -6.97 -48.77 39.70
N ILE A 486 -5.67 -48.98 39.46
CA ILE A 486 -4.60 -48.61 40.39
C ILE A 486 -4.71 -47.12 40.79
N TYR A 487 -5.04 -46.24 39.85
CA TYR A 487 -5.21 -44.81 40.09
C TYR A 487 -6.57 -44.43 40.71
N LEU A 488 -7.52 -45.37 40.73
CA LEU A 488 -8.89 -45.15 41.22
C LEU A 488 -9.17 -45.78 42.58
N ALA A 489 -8.41 -46.79 42.99
CA ALA A 489 -8.73 -47.68 44.11
C ALA A 489 -8.99 -46.95 45.44
N GLU A 490 -8.35 -45.81 45.67
CA GLU A 490 -8.55 -44.99 46.87
C GLU A 490 -9.80 -44.08 46.80
N ARG A 491 -10.34 -43.84 45.61
CA ARG A 491 -11.41 -42.86 45.35
C ARG A 491 -12.75 -43.49 45.01
N LEU A 492 -12.75 -44.64 44.35
CA LEU A 492 -13.94 -45.26 43.78
C LEU A 492 -13.92 -46.78 43.97
N GLN A 493 -14.96 -47.31 44.62
CA GLN A 493 -15.17 -48.76 44.68
C GLN A 493 -15.95 -49.23 43.45
N PRO A 494 -15.56 -50.37 42.85
CA PRO A 494 -16.23 -50.92 41.69
C PRO A 494 -17.59 -51.49 42.10
N SER A 495 -18.59 -51.35 41.23
CA SER A 495 -19.88 -52.01 41.38
C SER A 495 -19.72 -53.54 41.33
N ARG A 496 -18.85 -54.04 40.44
CA ARG A 496 -18.53 -55.47 40.30
C ARG A 496 -17.07 -55.65 39.89
N GLN A 497 -16.47 -56.74 40.33
CA GLN A 497 -15.20 -57.24 39.79
C GLN A 497 -15.48 -58.45 38.91
N LEU A 498 -15.00 -58.42 37.67
CA LEU A 498 -15.28 -59.44 36.66
C LEU A 498 -13.98 -59.97 36.07
N GLN A 499 -14.00 -61.21 35.59
CA GLN A 499 -12.95 -61.76 34.74
C GLN A 499 -13.51 -61.82 33.32
N VAL A 500 -12.87 -61.10 32.39
CA VAL A 500 -13.31 -61.08 30.99
C VAL A 500 -12.24 -61.64 30.07
N ARG A 501 -12.66 -62.51 29.17
CA ARG A 501 -11.78 -63.08 28.15
C ARG A 501 -11.77 -62.19 26.91
N LEU A 502 -10.71 -61.40 26.75
CA LEU A 502 -10.55 -60.53 25.58
C LEU A 502 -9.94 -61.31 24.41
N LYS A 503 -10.50 -61.14 23.21
CA LYS A 503 -10.00 -61.79 21.98
C LYS A 503 -8.53 -61.44 21.75
N GLY A 504 -7.65 -62.44 21.65
CA GLY A 504 -6.21 -62.23 21.42
C GLY A 504 -5.36 -62.04 22.69
N LYS A 505 -5.92 -62.24 23.90
CA LYS A 505 -5.16 -62.41 25.14
C LYS A 505 -5.26 -63.86 25.61
N ALA A 506 -4.16 -64.42 26.11
CA ALA A 506 -4.08 -65.82 26.52
C ALA A 506 -4.74 -66.08 27.90
N GLN A 507 -4.77 -65.08 28.78
CA GLN A 507 -5.34 -65.14 30.12
C GLN A 507 -6.56 -64.21 30.23
N GLU A 508 -7.49 -64.55 31.13
CA GLU A 508 -8.60 -63.68 31.50
C GLU A 508 -8.06 -62.42 32.19
N LEU A 509 -8.65 -61.27 31.86
CA LEU A 509 -8.27 -59.99 32.45
C LEU A 509 -9.28 -59.64 33.54
N GLY A 510 -8.77 -59.37 34.75
CA GLY A 510 -9.57 -58.80 35.82
C GLY A 510 -9.97 -57.37 35.47
N VAL A 511 -11.26 -57.08 35.49
CA VAL A 511 -11.80 -55.76 35.16
C VAL A 511 -12.77 -55.30 36.23
N TYR A 512 -12.91 -53.98 36.31
CA TYR A 512 -13.67 -53.30 37.34
C TYR A 512 -14.84 -52.58 36.68
N GLU A 513 -16.07 -52.99 37.01
CA GLU A 513 -17.28 -52.36 36.50
C GLU A 513 -17.67 -51.19 37.38
N PHE A 514 -17.96 -50.05 36.76
CA PHE A 514 -18.56 -48.87 37.38
C PHE A 514 -19.87 -48.52 36.66
N ARG A 515 -20.89 -48.17 37.46
CA ARG A 515 -22.17 -47.66 36.99
C ARG A 515 -22.49 -46.34 37.72
N PRO A 516 -23.29 -45.43 37.13
CA PRO A 516 -23.79 -44.26 37.84
C PRO A 516 -24.52 -44.69 39.13
N GLN A 517 -24.32 -43.95 40.23
CA GLN A 517 -25.11 -44.16 41.44
C GLN A 517 -26.46 -43.47 41.25
N THR A 518 -27.54 -44.25 41.18
CA THR A 518 -28.94 -43.78 41.15
C THR A 518 -29.34 -43.06 42.42
#